data_AF-A0A0C2KJF9-F1
#
_entry.id   AF-A0A0C2KJF9-F1
#
_cell.length_a   1.000
_cell.length_b   1.000
_cell.length_c   1.000
_cell.angle_alpha   90.00
_cell.angle_beta   90.00
_cell.angle_gamma   90.00
#
_symmetry.space_group_name_H-M   'P 1'
#
loop_
_entity.id
_entity.type
_entity.pdbx_description
1 polymer ?
#
loop_
_entity_poly.entity_id
_entity_poly.type
_entity_poly.pdbx_seq_one_letter_code
_entity_poly.pdbx_strand_id
1 'polypeptide(L)'
;MDKNYLNFLHQLLAKHAQDKYNVTKMKWFSFKYYSALGGSPPTDYKFRCETMDIDTVDDYKEMVKKLCEANPASIKVSVDIKDVSKLSQRKGQENDTKLASDDEEPVDDSAADGVSTLDCRLAKWRIDLEKKYQNKTLLVQQLTNLGLLLGTPTTVPSTAAHATTPTTPTRKVVILDQPGSSPPIPILMTLGCFLRHAEDKLGVVNATSYELQSEGIGPDILSDVDDQTLQGKELKRGDIIRLKKGSSLGGVARMLSVLYEKRFKEGGGCRFSGPPMKVDEDGNRWSPNSDYDLWYFCEARKEWVQVPPGYIVDEE
;
A
#
# COMPACT_ATOMS: atom_id res chain seq x y z
N MET A 1 6.95 -26.43 20.44
CA MET A 1 5.71 -26.43 19.63
C MET A 1 4.64 -27.06 20.47
N ASP A 2 3.78 -26.21 21.01
CA ASP A 2 2.75 -26.61 21.97
C ASP A 2 1.61 -27.32 21.24
N LYS A 3 1.00 -28.32 21.87
CA LYS A 3 -0.12 -29.08 21.29
C LYS A 3 -1.29 -28.15 20.90
N ASN A 4 -1.45 -27.04 21.62
CA ASN A 4 -2.46 -26.02 21.36
C ASN A 4 -2.26 -25.35 19.99
N TYR A 5 -1.03 -24.97 19.66
CA TYR A 5 -0.71 -24.32 18.39
C TYR A 5 -1.00 -25.23 17.18
N LEU A 6 -0.61 -26.50 17.27
CA LEU A 6 -0.88 -27.46 16.18
C LEU A 6 -2.38 -27.72 16.00
N ASN A 7 -3.13 -27.82 17.10
CA ASN A 7 -4.60 -27.96 17.06
C ASN A 7 -5.26 -26.72 16.43
N PHE A 8 -4.79 -25.53 16.79
CA PHE A 8 -5.25 -24.27 16.18
C PHE A 8 -5.04 -24.27 14.66
N LEU A 9 -3.84 -24.65 14.18
CA LEU A 9 -3.55 -24.71 12.74
C LEU A 9 -4.42 -25.76 12.01
N HIS A 10 -4.69 -26.91 12.64
CA HIS A 10 -5.60 -27.92 12.08
C HIS A 10 -7.03 -27.38 11.95
N GLN A 11 -7.56 -26.74 12.99
CA GLN A 11 -8.89 -26.13 12.97
C GLN A 11 -8.98 -25.00 11.93
N LEU A 12 -7.92 -24.21 11.80
CA LEU A 12 -7.83 -23.14 10.80
C LEU A 12 -7.93 -23.71 9.38
N LEU A 13 -7.17 -24.77 9.05
CA LEU A 13 -7.26 -25.42 7.75
C LEU A 13 -8.63 -26.07 7.51
N ALA A 14 -9.21 -26.70 8.53
CA ALA A 14 -10.53 -27.30 8.43
C ALA A 14 -11.61 -26.25 8.14
N LYS A 15 -11.54 -25.07 8.78
CA LYS A 15 -12.42 -23.93 8.50
C LYS A 15 -12.33 -23.41 7.06
N HIS A 16 -11.16 -23.56 6.42
CA HIS A 16 -10.94 -23.20 5.02
C HIS A 16 -11.19 -24.36 4.03
N ALA A 17 -11.70 -25.51 4.49
CA ALA A 17 -11.85 -26.73 3.69
C ALA A 17 -10.54 -27.20 3.02
N GLN A 18 -9.42 -27.09 3.77
CA GLN A 18 -8.08 -27.49 3.34
C GLN A 18 -7.49 -28.56 4.29
N ASP A 19 -8.34 -29.45 4.80
CA ASP A 19 -8.01 -30.57 5.68
C ASP A 19 -7.06 -31.61 5.06
N LYS A 20 -6.92 -31.61 3.73
CA LYS A 20 -5.93 -32.42 3.01
C LYS A 20 -4.46 -32.15 3.40
N TYR A 21 -4.15 -31.01 4.02
CA TYR A 21 -2.80 -30.67 4.44
C TYR A 21 -2.54 -31.08 5.89
N ASN A 22 -1.58 -31.99 6.08
CA ASN A 22 -1.15 -32.42 7.41
C ASN A 22 -0.12 -31.47 8.01
N VAL A 23 -0.52 -30.73 9.06
CA VAL A 23 0.40 -29.92 9.87
C VAL A 23 1.04 -30.80 10.94
N THR A 24 2.37 -30.76 11.03
CA THR A 24 3.13 -31.47 12.06
C THR A 24 4.13 -30.53 12.72
N LYS A 25 4.77 -30.96 13.82
CA LYS A 25 5.82 -30.17 14.49
C LYS A 25 6.96 -29.74 13.56
N MET A 26 7.23 -30.53 12.52
CA MET A 26 8.27 -30.27 11.51
C MET A 26 7.74 -29.51 10.28
N LYS A 27 6.42 -29.52 10.06
CA LYS A 27 5.76 -28.96 8.87
C LYS A 27 4.60 -28.08 9.30
N TRP A 28 4.87 -26.79 9.45
CA TRP A 28 3.89 -25.76 9.80
C TRP A 28 4.11 -24.55 8.88
N PHE A 29 3.09 -23.70 8.80
CA PHE A 29 3.06 -22.52 7.94
C PHE A 29 2.88 -21.26 8.79
N SER A 30 3.37 -20.13 8.29
CA SER A 30 3.09 -18.82 8.87
C SER A 30 1.74 -18.30 8.40
N PHE A 31 1.14 -17.42 9.18
CA PHE A 31 -0.13 -16.79 8.85
C PHE A 31 -0.15 -15.36 9.38
N LYS A 32 -1.02 -14.51 8.81
CA LYS A 32 -1.18 -13.14 9.27
C LYS A 32 -2.44 -13.02 10.13
N TYR A 33 -2.28 -12.43 11.30
CA TYR A 33 -3.36 -12.10 12.21
C TYR A 33 -3.69 -10.61 12.08
N TYR A 34 -4.99 -10.27 12.02
CA TYR A 34 -5.45 -8.89 12.01
C TYR A 34 -6.17 -8.58 13.32
N SER A 35 -5.53 -7.77 14.16
CA SER A 35 -6.14 -7.31 15.41
C SER A 35 -7.06 -6.12 15.13
N ALA A 36 -8.34 -6.26 15.47
CA ALA A 36 -9.29 -5.16 15.48
C ALA A 36 -9.04 -4.30 16.73
N LEU A 37 -8.09 -3.36 16.65
CA LEU A 37 -7.85 -2.38 17.70
C LEU A 37 -8.93 -1.30 17.65
N GLY A 38 -9.99 -1.49 18.42
CA GLY A 38 -11.03 -0.49 18.64
C GLY A 38 -12.41 -1.14 18.76
N GLY A 39 -13.09 -0.94 19.89
CA GLY A 39 -14.42 -1.49 20.18
C GLY A 39 -15.57 -0.93 19.35
N SER A 40 -15.30 -0.39 18.15
CA SER A 40 -16.36 -0.01 17.23
C SER A 40 -16.83 -1.23 16.43
N PRO A 41 -18.14 -1.34 16.16
CA PRO A 41 -18.68 -2.35 15.26
C PRO A 41 -17.96 -2.35 13.89
N PRO A 42 -17.90 -3.50 13.20
CA PRO A 42 -17.14 -3.70 11.95
C PRO A 42 -17.70 -2.94 10.72
N THR A 43 -18.47 -1.88 10.91
CA THR A 43 -19.11 -1.12 9.83
C THR A 43 -18.24 -0.03 9.22
N ASP A 44 -17.18 0.40 9.91
CA ASP A 44 -16.26 1.44 9.44
C ASP A 44 -14.91 0.82 9.05
N TYR A 45 -14.56 0.84 7.76
CA TYR A 45 -13.37 0.16 7.24
C TYR A 45 -12.05 0.69 7.78
N LYS A 46 -12.05 1.83 8.49
CA LYS A 46 -10.83 2.50 8.96
C LYS A 46 -10.28 1.83 10.23
N PHE A 47 -10.48 0.52 10.34
CA PHE A 47 -9.72 -0.29 11.27
C PHE A 47 -8.25 -0.15 10.92
N ARG A 48 -7.48 0.48 11.83
CA ARG A 48 -6.05 0.23 11.89
C ARG A 48 -5.89 -1.22 12.36
N CYS A 49 -6.04 -2.16 11.44
CA CYS A 49 -5.72 -3.55 11.71
C CYS A 49 -4.21 -3.61 11.88
N GLU A 50 -3.75 -3.70 13.12
CA GLU A 50 -2.39 -4.14 13.36
C GLU A 50 -2.29 -5.55 12.78
N THR A 51 -1.49 -5.68 11.74
CA THR A 51 -1.23 -6.97 11.10
C THR A 51 0.00 -7.54 11.74
N MET A 52 -0.13 -8.72 12.33
CA MET A 52 0.98 -9.43 12.97
C MET A 52 1.27 -10.70 12.17
N ASP A 53 2.50 -10.82 11.71
CA ASP A 53 3.00 -12.02 11.04
C ASP A 53 3.33 -13.05 12.12
N ILE A 54 2.64 -14.20 12.09
CA ILE A 54 2.80 -15.28 13.07
C ILE A 54 3.71 -16.34 12.46
N ASP A 55 4.99 -16.17 12.73
CA ASP A 55 6.06 -16.97 12.15
C ASP A 55 6.70 -17.86 13.19
N THR A 56 6.46 -17.63 14.49
CA THR A 56 7.09 -18.38 15.55
C THR A 56 6.11 -18.72 16.66
N VAL A 57 6.51 -19.61 17.56
CA VAL A 57 5.70 -19.97 18.74
C VAL A 57 5.52 -18.77 19.66
N ASP A 58 6.52 -17.88 19.72
CA ASP A 58 6.48 -16.71 20.57
C ASP A 58 5.51 -15.66 20.02
N ASP A 59 5.47 -15.46 18.69
CA ASP A 59 4.46 -14.59 18.04
C ASP A 59 3.04 -15.11 18.30
N TYR A 60 2.85 -16.43 18.24
CA TYR A 60 1.55 -17.03 18.57
C TYR A 60 1.14 -16.77 20.02
N LYS A 61 2.07 -16.88 20.97
CA LYS A 61 1.79 -16.56 22.39
C LYS A 61 1.45 -15.08 22.56
N GLU A 62 2.14 -14.19 21.85
CA GLU A 62 1.81 -12.77 21.85
C GLU A 62 0.41 -12.52 21.26
N MET A 63 0.05 -13.20 20.16
CA MET A 63 -1.28 -13.12 19.57
C MET A 63 -2.35 -13.55 20.56
N VAL A 64 -2.17 -14.70 21.21
CA VAL A 64 -3.12 -15.21 22.22
C VAL A 64 -3.23 -14.25 23.39
N LYS A 65 -2.12 -13.67 23.85
CA LYS A 65 -2.12 -12.64 24.92
C LYS A 65 -2.95 -11.42 24.50
N LYS A 66 -2.72 -10.89 23.29
CA LYS A 66 -3.51 -9.76 22.74
C LYS A 66 -4.99 -10.11 22.62
N LEU A 67 -5.33 -11.34 22.25
CA LEU A 67 -6.72 -11.82 22.18
C LEU A 67 -7.39 -11.91 23.56
N CYS A 68 -6.66 -12.37 24.58
CA CYS A 68 -7.17 -12.40 25.95
C CYS A 68 -7.39 -10.99 26.51
N GLU A 69 -6.50 -10.05 26.20
CA GLU A 69 -6.60 -8.65 26.65
C GLU A 69 -7.74 -7.90 25.95
N ALA A 70 -7.90 -8.10 24.63
CA ALA A 70 -8.90 -7.38 23.84
C ALA A 70 -10.30 -8.05 23.87
N ASN A 71 -10.36 -9.36 24.14
CA ASN A 71 -11.57 -10.19 24.08
C ASN A 71 -12.46 -9.91 22.84
N PRO A 72 -11.93 -10.03 21.61
CA PRO A 72 -12.69 -9.67 20.42
C PRO A 72 -13.78 -10.70 20.11
N ALA A 73 -14.94 -10.22 19.64
CA ALA A 73 -16.05 -11.08 19.23
C ALA A 73 -15.73 -11.97 18.01
N SER A 74 -14.83 -11.51 17.13
CA SER A 74 -14.40 -12.25 15.95
C SER A 74 -12.96 -11.90 15.59
N ILE A 75 -12.21 -12.89 15.09
CA ILE A 75 -10.83 -12.71 14.63
C ILE A 75 -10.75 -12.96 13.13
N LYS A 76 -9.94 -12.15 12.44
CA LYS A 76 -9.63 -12.36 11.01
C LYS A 76 -8.19 -12.86 10.90
N VAL A 77 -8.03 -14.00 10.23
CA VAL A 77 -6.74 -14.63 9.97
C VAL A 77 -6.62 -14.83 8.46
N SER A 78 -5.46 -14.53 7.88
CA SER A 78 -5.16 -14.87 6.49
C SER A 78 -4.00 -15.84 6.41
N VAL A 79 -4.16 -16.85 5.55
CA VAL A 79 -3.16 -17.88 5.30
C VAL A 79 -2.83 -17.85 3.82
N ASP A 80 -1.55 -17.77 3.45
CA ASP A 80 -1.15 -17.94 2.06
C ASP A 80 -1.16 -19.42 1.70
N ILE A 81 -2.16 -19.83 0.92
CA ILE A 81 -2.33 -21.22 0.49
C ILE A 81 -1.15 -21.72 -0.35
N LYS A 82 -0.41 -20.83 -1.03
CA LYS A 82 0.77 -21.21 -1.82
C LYS A 82 1.85 -21.76 -0.91
N ASP A 83 2.04 -21.18 0.27
CA ASP A 83 3.07 -21.64 1.21
C ASP A 83 2.66 -22.96 1.89
N VAL A 84 1.39 -23.12 2.22
CA VAL A 84 0.85 -24.40 2.70
C VAL A 84 1.07 -25.52 1.67
N SER A 85 0.84 -25.23 0.38
CA SER A 85 1.01 -26.22 -0.70
C SER A 85 2.46 -26.71 -0.86
N LYS A 86 3.44 -25.81 -0.74
CA LYS A 86 4.88 -26.13 -0.85
C LYS A 86 5.32 -27.10 0.25
N LEU A 87 4.72 -27.05 1.44
CA LEU A 87 5.07 -27.94 2.55
C LEU A 87 4.67 -29.39 2.30
N SER A 88 3.61 -29.62 1.51
CA SER A 88 3.14 -30.98 1.19
C SER A 88 4.02 -31.67 0.14
N GLN A 89 4.70 -30.90 -0.72
CA GLN A 89 5.45 -31.43 -1.87
C GLN A 89 6.85 -31.97 -1.51
N ARG A 90 7.39 -31.66 -0.32
CA ARG A 90 8.69 -32.17 0.14
C ARG A 90 8.68 -33.65 0.58
N LYS A 91 7.89 -34.51 -0.07
CA LYS A 91 7.65 -35.90 0.39
C LYS A 91 8.50 -36.97 -0.30
N GLY A 92 9.58 -36.63 -0.99
CA GLY A 92 10.29 -37.62 -1.81
C GLY A 92 11.77 -37.36 -2.10
N GLN A 93 12.56 -36.91 -1.13
CA GLN A 93 14.02 -36.86 -1.30
C GLN A 93 14.74 -37.36 -0.05
N GLU A 94 14.38 -38.58 0.35
CA GLU A 94 15.08 -39.36 1.38
C GLU A 94 15.06 -40.81 0.89
N ASN A 95 15.78 -41.09 -0.20
CA ASN A 95 16.01 -42.44 -0.70
C ASN A 95 17.50 -42.77 -0.55
N ASP A 96 17.75 -43.77 0.31
CA ASP A 96 18.83 -44.75 0.28
C ASP A 96 20.29 -44.29 0.40
N THR A 97 20.75 -44.15 1.65
CA THR A 97 22.09 -44.63 2.02
C THR A 97 21.92 -45.84 2.91
N LYS A 98 21.79 -47.00 2.26
CA LYS A 98 21.78 -48.31 2.87
C LYS A 98 23.15 -48.53 3.53
N LEU A 99 23.15 -48.49 4.86
CA LEU A 99 24.23 -48.98 5.71
C LEU A 99 24.46 -50.46 5.41
N ALA A 100 25.59 -50.76 4.77
CA ALA A 100 26.25 -52.05 4.87
C ALA A 100 27.67 -51.78 5.37
N SER A 101 27.92 -52.29 6.56
CA SER A 101 29.22 -52.50 7.19
C SER A 101 30.15 -53.26 6.23
N ASP A 102 31.31 -52.70 5.91
CA ASP A 102 32.54 -53.48 5.97
C ASP A 102 33.78 -52.61 6.18
N ASP A 103 34.72 -53.25 6.85
CA ASP A 103 35.99 -52.83 7.43
C ASP A 103 37.02 -52.28 6.41
N GLU A 104 38.13 -51.74 6.93
CA GLU A 104 39.37 -51.25 6.30
C GLU A 104 39.57 -49.71 6.19
N GLU A 105 40.34 -49.17 7.14
CA GLU A 105 41.30 -48.06 6.95
C GLU A 105 42.37 -48.47 5.89
N PRO A 106 43.16 -47.59 5.23
CA PRO A 106 43.53 -46.21 5.60
C PRO A 106 43.70 -45.24 4.38
N VAL A 107 44.32 -44.08 4.66
CA VAL A 107 45.09 -43.12 3.83
C VAL A 107 44.40 -42.08 2.93
N ASP A 108 44.45 -40.85 3.45
CA ASP A 108 45.13 -39.64 2.92
C ASP A 108 44.53 -38.82 1.77
N ASP A 109 44.54 -37.50 2.04
CA ASP A 109 44.44 -36.33 1.16
C ASP A 109 43.26 -36.19 0.16
N SER A 110 42.39 -35.20 0.41
CA SER A 110 42.16 -34.06 -0.52
C SER A 110 40.84 -33.30 -0.26
N ALA A 111 41.00 -31.98 -0.18
CA ALA A 111 40.04 -30.93 -0.51
C ALA A 111 38.79 -30.76 0.38
N ALA A 112 38.93 -29.76 1.26
CA ALA A 112 37.87 -29.00 1.88
C ALA A 112 36.79 -28.56 0.85
N ASP A 113 35.61 -29.19 0.90
CA ASP A 113 34.39 -28.59 0.36
C ASP A 113 33.76 -27.67 1.42
N GLY A 114 34.50 -26.61 1.73
CA GLY A 114 34.11 -25.56 2.65
C GLY A 114 33.21 -24.53 1.98
N VAL A 115 32.11 -24.96 1.34
CA VAL A 115 31.08 -24.00 0.92
C VAL A 115 30.46 -23.45 2.19
N SER A 116 30.89 -22.24 2.54
CA SER A 116 30.45 -21.57 3.75
C SER A 116 28.92 -21.44 3.71
N THR A 117 28.27 -21.55 4.86
CA THR A 117 26.80 -21.40 4.97
C THR A 117 26.32 -20.04 4.40
N LEU A 118 27.23 -19.06 4.32
CA LEU A 118 27.06 -17.78 3.66
C LEU A 118 26.96 -17.89 2.14
N ASP A 119 27.79 -18.71 1.49
CA ASP A 119 27.77 -18.90 0.03
C ASP A 119 26.47 -19.55 -0.44
N CYS A 120 25.94 -20.53 0.31
CA CYS A 120 24.61 -21.08 0.04
C CYS A 120 23.50 -20.02 0.16
N ARG A 121 23.59 -19.11 1.14
CA ARG A 121 22.62 -18.01 1.30
C ARG A 121 22.76 -16.99 0.17
N LEU A 122 23.98 -16.64 -0.22
CA LEU A 122 24.26 -15.69 -1.30
C LEU A 122 23.76 -16.21 -2.65
N ALA A 123 23.96 -17.50 -2.93
CA ALA A 123 23.43 -18.16 -4.13
C ALA A 123 21.90 -18.11 -4.18
N LYS A 124 21.23 -18.36 -3.04
CA LYS A 124 19.78 -18.29 -2.94
C LYS A 124 19.23 -16.88 -3.20
N TRP A 125 19.91 -15.86 -2.68
CA TRP A 125 19.54 -14.45 -2.91
C TRP A 125 19.76 -14.04 -4.37
N ARG A 126 20.82 -14.52 -5.04
CA ARG A 126 21.04 -14.28 -6.48
C ARG A 126 19.92 -14.86 -7.33
N ILE A 127 19.48 -16.09 -7.03
CA ILE A 127 18.37 -16.75 -7.76
C ILE A 127 17.05 -15.97 -7.56
N ASP A 128 16.74 -15.54 -6.34
CA ASP A 128 15.52 -14.77 -6.06
C ASP A 128 15.54 -13.38 -6.71
N LEU A 129 16.70 -12.71 -6.72
CA LEU A 129 16.87 -11.44 -7.43
C LEU A 129 16.72 -11.62 -8.94
N GLU A 130 17.35 -12.62 -9.53
CA GLU A 130 17.26 -12.89 -10.96
C GLU A 130 15.80 -13.18 -11.37
N LYS A 131 15.10 -14.03 -10.61
CA LYS A 131 13.69 -14.34 -10.85
C LYS A 131 12.77 -13.11 -10.73
N LYS A 132 13.09 -12.18 -9.83
CA LYS A 132 12.27 -10.98 -9.60
C LYS A 132 12.54 -9.87 -10.63
N TYR A 133 13.73 -9.85 -11.22
CA TYR A 133 14.18 -8.75 -12.09
C TYR A 133 14.49 -9.14 -13.54
N GLN A 134 14.29 -10.41 -13.95
CA GLN A 134 14.48 -10.87 -15.33
C GLN A 134 13.68 -10.09 -16.40
N ASN A 135 12.66 -9.32 -16.04
CA ASN A 135 11.94 -8.43 -16.98
C ASN A 135 12.60 -7.05 -17.19
N LYS A 136 13.51 -6.60 -16.33
CA LYS A 136 14.15 -5.27 -16.50
C LYS A 136 15.34 -5.30 -17.47
N THR A 137 16.12 -6.37 -17.46
CA THR A 137 17.29 -6.51 -18.34
C THR A 137 16.88 -6.63 -19.80
N LEU A 138 15.74 -7.26 -20.07
CA LEU A 138 15.15 -7.40 -21.42
C LEU A 138 14.69 -6.04 -21.98
N LEU A 139 14.16 -5.14 -21.15
CA LEU A 139 13.75 -3.79 -21.56
C LEU A 139 14.95 -2.89 -21.89
N VAL A 140 16.06 -2.98 -21.13
CA VAL A 140 17.27 -2.21 -21.41
C VAL A 140 17.92 -2.66 -22.73
N GLN A 141 17.93 -3.98 -22.99
CA GLN A 141 18.47 -4.53 -24.24
C GLN A 141 17.58 -4.23 -25.46
N GLN A 142 16.24 -4.21 -25.30
CA GLN A 142 15.32 -3.77 -26.36
C GLN A 142 15.43 -2.27 -26.66
N LEU A 143 15.61 -1.42 -25.65
CA LEU A 143 15.79 0.03 -25.85
C LEU A 143 17.13 0.37 -26.51
N THR A 144 18.17 -0.43 -26.26
CA THR A 144 19.49 -0.26 -26.92
C THR A 144 19.42 -0.60 -28.41
N ASN A 145 18.53 -1.52 -28.80
CA ASN A 145 18.34 -1.92 -30.20
C ASN A 145 17.49 -0.94 -31.02
N LEU A 146 16.86 0.07 -30.40
CA LEU A 146 15.97 1.03 -31.09
C LEU A 146 16.65 2.33 -31.54
N GLY A 147 17.97 2.46 -31.43
CA GLY A 147 18.75 3.45 -32.20
C GLY A 147 18.29 4.91 -32.11
N LEU A 148 17.76 5.36 -30.97
CA LEU A 148 17.25 6.72 -30.77
C LEU A 148 18.23 7.60 -29.99
N LEU A 149 19.41 7.88 -30.56
CA LEU A 149 20.20 9.06 -30.21
C LEU A 149 21.02 9.51 -31.43
N LEU A 150 20.55 10.59 -32.08
CA LEU A 150 21.29 11.79 -32.51
C LEU A 150 20.57 12.47 -33.70
N GLY A 151 20.30 13.77 -33.59
CA GLY A 151 19.81 14.59 -34.71
C GLY A 151 19.41 16.01 -34.28
N THR A 152 20.28 16.96 -34.57
CA THR A 152 20.38 18.39 -34.23
C THR A 152 19.31 19.33 -34.84
N PRO A 153 19.31 20.65 -34.51
CA PRO A 153 18.15 21.53 -34.60
C PRO A 153 18.02 22.24 -35.96
N THR A 154 16.79 22.63 -36.32
CA THR A 154 16.53 23.50 -37.48
C THR A 154 15.57 24.63 -37.11
N THR A 155 16.03 25.83 -37.45
CA THR A 155 15.46 27.17 -37.24
C THR A 155 14.53 27.60 -38.39
N VAL A 156 13.73 28.66 -38.14
CA VAL A 156 13.08 29.67 -39.04
C VAL A 156 11.54 29.57 -39.24
N PRO A 157 10.81 30.63 -39.69
CA PRO A 157 10.23 31.70 -38.86
C PRO A 157 8.75 32.06 -39.16
N SER A 158 8.16 32.92 -38.29
CA SER A 158 7.13 33.97 -38.50
C SER A 158 6.14 33.93 -39.69
N THR A 159 4.83 34.14 -39.43
CA THR A 159 4.02 35.34 -39.85
C THR A 159 2.48 35.15 -39.79
N ALA A 160 1.84 36.06 -39.02
CA ALA A 160 0.54 36.76 -39.14
C ALA A 160 -0.83 36.09 -39.46
N ALA A 161 -1.79 36.44 -38.57
CA ALA A 161 -3.15 36.99 -38.78
C ALA A 161 -4.27 36.18 -39.47
N HIS A 162 -5.40 35.97 -38.78
CA HIS A 162 -6.65 36.75 -38.96
C HIS A 162 -7.80 36.24 -38.06
N ALA A 163 -8.64 37.18 -37.63
CA ALA A 163 -9.84 37.03 -36.81
C ALA A 163 -11.03 36.44 -37.58
N THR A 164 -11.97 35.80 -36.87
CA THR A 164 -13.42 36.16 -36.84
C THR A 164 -14.21 35.24 -35.90
N THR A 165 -15.08 35.88 -35.12
CA THR A 165 -16.15 35.34 -34.26
C THR A 165 -17.26 34.65 -35.05
N PRO A 166 -18.06 33.76 -34.41
CA PRO A 166 -19.50 34.07 -34.32
C PRO A 166 -20.20 33.66 -33.00
N THR A 167 -20.89 34.64 -32.44
CA THR A 167 -22.28 34.70 -31.96
C THR A 167 -22.97 33.48 -31.31
N THR A 168 -23.29 33.68 -30.04
CA THR A 168 -24.17 32.93 -29.12
C THR A 168 -25.67 33.03 -29.45
N PRO A 169 -26.50 31.99 -29.19
CA PRO A 169 -27.92 32.15 -28.96
C PRO A 169 -28.28 32.15 -27.46
N THR A 170 -28.97 33.21 -27.06
CA THR A 170 -29.56 33.49 -25.74
C THR A 170 -30.55 32.42 -25.31
N ARG A 171 -30.33 31.77 -24.16
CA ARG A 171 -31.34 30.98 -23.45
C ARG A 171 -31.67 31.61 -22.09
N LYS A 172 -32.97 31.79 -21.87
CA LYS A 172 -33.60 32.44 -20.72
C LYS A 172 -33.13 31.85 -19.39
N VAL A 173 -32.64 32.72 -18.52
CA VAL A 173 -32.33 32.46 -17.11
C VAL A 173 -33.65 32.36 -16.33
N VAL A 174 -33.89 31.21 -15.72
CA VAL A 174 -34.82 31.08 -14.58
C VAL A 174 -33.93 30.96 -13.35
N ILE A 175 -33.93 32.01 -12.55
CA ILE A 175 -33.22 32.12 -11.28
C ILE A 175 -33.97 31.25 -10.27
N LEU A 176 -33.31 30.23 -9.72
CA LEU A 176 -33.67 29.65 -8.43
C LEU A 176 -32.41 29.66 -7.57
N ASP A 177 -32.37 30.62 -6.65
CA ASP A 177 -31.31 30.80 -5.67
C ASP A 177 -31.21 29.59 -4.73
N GLN A 178 -30.07 28.90 -4.77
CA GLN A 178 -29.46 28.31 -3.59
C GLN A 178 -27.94 28.53 -3.66
N PRO A 179 -27.31 29.14 -2.63
CA PRO A 179 -25.86 29.20 -2.53
C PRO A 179 -25.35 27.79 -2.22
N GLY A 180 -25.01 27.05 -3.28
CA GLY A 180 -24.29 25.79 -3.20
C GLY A 180 -22.91 26.03 -2.59
N SER A 181 -22.79 25.73 -1.30
CA SER A 181 -21.51 25.50 -0.65
C SER A 181 -20.78 24.44 -1.46
N SER A 182 -19.68 24.81 -2.12
CA SER A 182 -18.77 23.86 -2.74
C SER A 182 -18.45 22.73 -1.75
N PRO A 183 -18.36 21.47 -2.21
CA PRO A 183 -17.93 20.38 -1.33
C PRO A 183 -16.54 20.73 -0.75
N PRO A 184 -16.31 20.48 0.55
CA PRO A 184 -15.00 20.71 1.13
C PRO A 184 -13.96 19.87 0.38
N ILE A 185 -13.03 20.55 -0.29
CA ILE A 185 -11.90 19.95 -1.00
C ILE A 185 -11.22 18.98 -0.03
N PRO A 186 -10.93 17.73 -0.44
CA PRO A 186 -10.23 16.77 0.40
C PRO A 186 -8.88 17.37 0.73
N ILE A 187 -8.76 17.72 2.00
CA ILE A 187 -7.79 18.64 2.55
C ILE A 187 -6.40 18.11 2.21
N LEU A 188 -5.71 18.74 1.24
CA LEU A 188 -4.24 18.80 1.19
C LEU A 188 -3.78 18.79 2.64
N MET A 189 -3.00 17.79 3.06
CA MET A 189 -2.56 17.65 4.46
C MET A 189 -2.07 19.03 4.89
N THR A 190 -2.88 19.74 5.68
CA THR A 190 -2.52 21.10 6.06
C THR A 190 -1.20 20.98 6.80
N LEU A 191 -0.30 21.93 6.59
CA LEU A 191 1.00 21.91 7.24
C LEU A 191 0.86 21.62 8.75
N GLY A 192 -0.16 22.17 9.42
CA GLY A 192 -0.46 21.86 10.81
C GLY A 192 -0.75 20.36 11.09
N CYS A 193 -1.51 19.67 10.23
CA CYS A 193 -1.72 18.23 10.36
C CYS A 193 -0.44 17.42 10.15
N PHE A 194 0.40 17.84 9.19
CA PHE A 194 1.70 17.21 8.95
C PHE A 194 2.65 17.40 10.15
N LEU A 195 2.71 18.61 10.72
CA LEU A 195 3.56 18.90 11.87
C LEU A 195 3.14 18.13 13.12
N ARG A 196 1.83 18.01 13.42
CA ARG A 196 1.34 17.13 14.50
C ARG A 196 1.76 15.68 14.29
N HIS A 197 1.66 15.19 13.04
CA HIS A 197 2.13 13.85 12.71
C HIS A 197 3.64 13.69 12.93
N ALA A 198 4.43 14.71 12.59
CA ALA A 198 5.87 14.71 12.79
C ALA A 198 6.25 14.65 14.28
N GLU A 199 5.53 15.35 15.15
CA GLU A 199 5.68 15.23 16.60
C GLU A 199 5.36 13.81 17.09
N ASP A 200 4.17 13.30 16.77
CA ASP A 200 3.67 12.03 17.32
C ASP A 200 4.41 10.80 16.79
N LYS A 201 4.87 10.83 15.53
CA LYS A 201 5.32 9.63 14.79
C LYS A 201 6.73 9.73 14.24
N LEU A 202 7.21 10.92 13.92
CA LEU A 202 8.58 11.11 13.42
C LEU A 202 9.54 11.53 14.54
N GLY A 203 9.00 11.81 15.74
CA GLY A 203 9.76 12.21 16.93
C GLY A 203 10.44 13.58 16.78
N VAL A 204 9.87 14.45 15.95
CA VAL A 204 10.33 15.83 15.77
C VAL A 204 9.76 16.66 16.91
N VAL A 205 10.60 17.10 17.84
CA VAL A 205 10.13 17.80 19.05
C VAL A 205 9.68 19.21 18.68
N ASN A 206 8.49 19.61 19.13
CA ASN A 206 7.88 20.92 18.85
C ASN A 206 7.72 21.21 17.34
N ALA A 207 7.40 20.21 16.52
CA ALA A 207 7.19 20.45 15.09
C ALA A 207 6.11 21.51 14.82
N THR A 208 5.07 21.58 15.66
CA THR A 208 3.96 22.54 15.50
C THR A 208 4.35 23.99 15.78
N SER A 209 5.49 24.25 16.46
CA SER A 209 5.98 25.60 16.67
C SER A 209 6.78 26.16 15.50
N TYR A 210 7.10 25.34 14.48
CA TYR A 210 7.81 25.83 13.32
C TYR A 210 6.87 26.64 12.42
N GLU A 211 7.20 27.91 12.21
CA GLU A 211 6.49 28.80 11.29
C GLU A 211 6.85 28.54 9.82
N LEU A 212 6.85 27.28 9.37
CA LEU A 212 7.10 26.96 7.96
C LEU A 212 6.02 27.54 7.02
N GLN A 213 4.83 27.82 7.57
CA GLN A 213 3.71 28.39 6.82
C GLN A 213 3.93 29.84 6.43
N SER A 214 4.70 30.62 7.23
CA SER A 214 4.94 32.04 6.94
C SER A 214 5.84 32.24 5.71
N GLU A 215 6.62 31.22 5.35
CA GLU A 215 7.46 31.21 4.15
C GLU A 215 6.83 30.47 2.95
N GLY A 216 5.60 29.99 3.12
CA GLY A 216 4.94 29.17 2.09
C GLY A 216 5.58 27.79 1.92
N ILE A 217 6.35 27.30 2.89
CA ILE A 217 6.97 25.97 2.85
C ILE A 217 5.94 24.94 3.31
N GLY A 218 5.28 24.32 2.34
CA GLY A 218 4.36 23.21 2.55
C GLY A 218 5.06 21.84 2.62
N PRO A 219 4.38 20.80 3.12
CA PRO A 219 4.91 19.43 3.14
C PRO A 219 5.15 18.86 1.73
N ASP A 220 4.50 19.41 0.71
CA ASP A 220 4.60 19.05 -0.70
C ASP A 220 5.92 19.48 -1.36
N ILE A 221 6.48 20.62 -0.95
CA ILE A 221 7.76 21.12 -1.49
C ILE A 221 8.94 20.87 -0.54
N LEU A 222 8.69 20.29 0.63
CA LEU A 222 9.69 20.16 1.69
C LEU A 222 10.90 19.30 1.29
N SER A 223 10.73 18.36 0.36
CA SER A 223 11.85 17.58 -0.22
C SER A 223 12.78 18.44 -1.06
N ASP A 224 12.24 19.48 -1.69
CA ASP A 224 12.90 20.29 -2.71
C ASP A 224 13.56 21.53 -2.11
N VAL A 225 13.12 21.97 -0.92
CA VAL A 225 13.77 23.03 -0.14
C VAL A 225 15.15 22.56 0.32
N ASP A 226 16.17 23.42 0.22
CA ASP A 226 17.52 23.07 0.64
C ASP A 226 17.66 23.00 2.18
N ASP A 227 18.64 22.21 2.64
CA ASP A 227 18.87 22.01 4.08
C ASP A 227 19.33 23.30 4.79
N GLN A 228 19.96 24.26 4.08
CA GLN A 228 20.48 25.49 4.69
C GLN A 228 19.36 26.47 5.02
N THR A 229 18.39 26.61 4.11
CA THR A 229 17.15 27.40 4.32
C THR A 229 16.39 26.89 5.54
N LEU A 230 16.27 25.56 5.68
CA LEU A 230 15.62 24.96 6.85
C LEU A 230 16.44 25.14 8.14
N GLN A 231 17.77 25.02 8.08
CA GLN A 231 18.63 25.30 9.24
C GLN A 231 18.56 26.78 9.70
N GLY A 232 18.38 27.71 8.77
CA GLY A 232 18.13 29.12 9.08
C GLY A 232 16.87 29.38 9.91
N LYS A 233 15.97 28.39 9.99
CA LYS A 233 14.75 28.39 10.84
C LYS A 233 14.92 27.69 12.18
N GLU A 234 16.16 27.56 12.64
CA GLU A 234 16.49 26.89 13.90
C GLU A 234 16.08 25.40 13.94
N LEU A 235 15.80 24.81 12.77
CA LEU A 235 15.53 23.39 12.66
C LEU A 235 16.84 22.61 12.87
N LYS A 236 16.82 21.66 13.81
CA LYS A 236 17.96 20.76 13.97
C LYS A 236 18.08 19.88 12.74
N ARG A 237 19.32 19.58 12.33
CA ARG A 237 19.61 18.70 11.19
C ARG A 237 18.84 17.37 11.25
N GLY A 238 18.71 16.78 12.45
CA GLY A 238 17.94 15.55 12.64
C GLY A 238 16.45 15.70 12.34
N ASP A 239 15.87 16.84 12.73
CA ASP A 239 14.46 17.16 12.49
C ASP A 239 14.21 17.42 11.01
N ILE A 240 15.12 18.13 10.32
CA ILE A 240 15.09 18.34 8.86
C ILE A 240 15.03 16.99 8.12
N ILE A 241 15.91 16.04 8.47
CA ILE A 241 15.93 14.72 7.85
C ILE A 241 14.61 13.98 8.10
N ARG A 242 14.07 14.03 9.32
CA ARG A 242 12.80 13.37 9.67
C ARG A 242 11.62 14.00 8.94
N LEU A 243 11.58 15.32 8.85
CA LEU A 243 10.55 16.08 8.14
C LEU A 243 10.60 15.80 6.64
N LYS A 244 11.77 15.90 6.00
CA LYS A 244 11.95 15.54 4.57
C LYS A 244 11.61 14.09 4.28
N LYS A 245 12.02 13.18 5.16
CA LYS A 245 11.68 11.76 5.06
C LYS A 245 10.17 11.54 5.23
N GLY A 246 9.53 12.24 6.17
CA GLY A 246 8.08 12.20 6.39
C GLY A 246 7.27 12.75 5.22
N SER A 247 7.76 13.82 4.60
CA SER A 247 7.20 14.42 3.39
C SER A 247 7.31 13.47 2.19
N SER A 248 8.49 12.89 1.96
CA SER A 248 8.73 11.94 0.87
C SER A 248 8.09 10.55 1.08
N LEU A 249 7.88 10.12 2.34
CA LEU A 249 7.02 8.97 2.64
C LEU A 249 5.54 9.24 2.34
N GLY A 250 5.15 10.51 2.21
CA GLY A 250 3.91 10.96 1.59
C GLY A 250 4.03 11.27 0.09
N GLY A 251 5.20 11.08 -0.52
CA GLY A 251 5.51 11.35 -1.94
C GLY A 251 5.14 10.23 -2.91
N VAL A 252 4.84 9.03 -2.41
CA VAL A 252 3.62 8.38 -2.90
C VAL A 252 2.54 9.06 -2.11
N ALA A 253 1.88 10.05 -2.72
CA ALA A 253 0.62 10.52 -2.21
C ALA A 253 -0.15 9.24 -1.88
N ARG A 254 -0.32 8.95 -0.59
CA ARG A 254 -1.42 8.10 -0.18
C ARG A 254 -2.60 8.96 -0.58
N MET A 255 -2.97 8.88 -1.86
CA MET A 255 -4.10 9.57 -2.46
C MET A 255 -5.16 9.35 -1.43
N LEU A 256 -5.58 10.44 -0.79
CA LEU A 256 -6.46 10.38 0.36
C LEU A 256 -7.62 9.50 -0.06
N SER A 257 -7.65 8.25 0.42
CA SER A 257 -8.57 7.30 -0.15
C SER A 257 -9.93 7.68 0.42
N VAL A 258 -10.82 8.06 -0.49
CA VAL A 258 -12.18 8.43 -0.16
C VAL A 258 -13.03 7.16 -0.19
N LEU A 259 -13.93 7.08 0.77
CA LEU A 259 -14.98 6.07 0.84
C LEU A 259 -16.03 6.35 -0.21
N TYR A 260 -16.36 5.35 -1.02
CA TYR A 260 -17.46 5.43 -1.97
C TYR A 260 -18.45 4.29 -1.75
N GLU A 261 -19.71 4.55 -2.08
CA GLU A 261 -20.80 3.58 -2.07
C GLU A 261 -21.62 3.74 -3.34
N LYS A 262 -21.71 2.68 -4.15
CA LYS A 262 -22.68 2.60 -5.24
C LYS A 262 -23.99 2.09 -4.66
N ARG A 263 -25.08 2.79 -4.92
CA ARG A 263 -26.45 2.38 -4.53
C ARG A 263 -27.24 2.12 -5.80
N PHE A 264 -27.60 0.86 -6.06
CA PHE A 264 -28.30 0.47 -7.28
C PHE A 264 -29.79 0.77 -7.18
N LYS A 265 -30.41 1.21 -8.27
CA LYS A 265 -31.84 1.58 -8.32
C LYS A 265 -32.78 0.42 -7.99
N GLU A 266 -32.39 -0.81 -8.34
CA GLU A 266 -33.13 -2.04 -8.03
C GLU A 266 -32.93 -2.53 -6.58
N GLY A 267 -32.12 -1.81 -5.80
CA GLY A 267 -31.75 -2.17 -4.44
C GLY A 267 -30.36 -2.80 -4.35
N GLY A 268 -29.80 -2.80 -3.13
CA GLY A 268 -28.43 -3.22 -2.87
C GLY A 268 -27.40 -2.10 -3.05
N GLY A 269 -26.15 -2.41 -2.70
CA GLY A 269 -25.05 -1.48 -2.85
C GLY A 269 -23.69 -2.13 -2.61
N CYS A 270 -22.64 -1.50 -3.14
CA CYS A 270 -21.26 -1.92 -2.90
C CYS A 270 -20.44 -0.73 -2.40
N ARG A 271 -19.55 -0.98 -1.45
CA ARG A 271 -18.62 0.01 -0.92
C ARG A 271 -17.22 -0.26 -1.45
N PHE A 272 -16.51 0.79 -1.79
CA PHE A 272 -15.12 0.72 -2.22
C PHE A 272 -14.35 1.93 -1.71
N SER A 273 -13.03 1.86 -1.76
CA SER A 273 -12.15 2.99 -1.47
C SER A 273 -11.42 3.37 -2.74
N GLY A 274 -11.45 4.63 -3.12
CA GLY A 274 -10.80 5.12 -4.34
C GLY A 274 -10.05 6.44 -4.10
N PRO A 275 -9.37 6.98 -5.11
CA PRO A 275 -8.78 8.32 -5.02
C PRO A 275 -9.86 9.40 -4.81
N PRO A 276 -9.48 10.63 -4.43
CA PRO A 276 -10.40 11.76 -4.40
C PRO A 276 -11.10 11.98 -5.75
N MET A 277 -12.39 12.33 -5.69
CA MET A 277 -13.17 12.70 -6.88
C MET A 277 -12.52 13.90 -7.59
N LYS A 278 -12.53 13.89 -8.92
CA LYS A 278 -11.94 14.93 -9.78
C LYS A 278 -13.05 15.70 -10.48
N VAL A 279 -12.83 16.97 -10.79
CA VAL A 279 -13.76 17.73 -11.64
C VAL A 279 -13.73 17.14 -13.04
N ASP A 280 -14.90 16.94 -13.63
CA ASP A 280 -15.05 16.53 -15.03
C ASP A 280 -14.67 17.69 -15.95
N GLU A 281 -13.41 17.71 -16.40
CA GLU A 281 -12.88 18.79 -17.27
C GLU A 281 -13.39 18.68 -18.71
N ASP A 282 -13.70 17.47 -19.17
CA ASP A 282 -14.08 17.23 -20.56
C ASP A 282 -15.51 17.71 -20.85
N GLY A 283 -16.29 18.01 -19.80
CA GLY A 283 -17.70 18.40 -19.92
C GLY A 283 -18.54 17.34 -20.64
N ASN A 284 -17.98 16.14 -20.83
CA ASN A 284 -18.64 15.01 -21.46
C ASN A 284 -19.57 14.42 -20.41
N ARG A 285 -20.69 15.15 -20.26
CA ARG A 285 -21.77 14.93 -19.31
C ARG A 285 -21.87 13.43 -19.01
N TRP A 286 -21.42 13.08 -17.81
CA TRP A 286 -21.62 11.80 -17.16
C TRP A 286 -22.88 11.12 -17.71
N SER A 287 -22.71 9.95 -18.33
CA SER A 287 -23.80 9.24 -18.98
C SER A 287 -24.99 9.13 -18.03
N PRO A 288 -26.16 9.71 -18.35
CA PRO A 288 -27.36 9.66 -17.49
C PRO A 288 -27.90 8.25 -17.21
N ASN A 289 -27.25 7.23 -17.78
CA ASN A 289 -27.63 5.83 -17.75
C ASN A 289 -26.76 4.99 -16.80
N SER A 290 -26.29 5.55 -15.68
CA SER A 290 -25.90 4.67 -14.57
C SER A 290 -27.17 4.08 -13.92
N ASP A 291 -27.13 2.78 -13.69
CA ASP A 291 -28.12 2.02 -12.90
C ASP A 291 -27.92 2.22 -11.38
N TYR A 292 -26.93 3.01 -10.98
CA TYR A 292 -26.61 3.34 -9.60
C TYR A 292 -26.40 4.85 -9.35
N ASP A 293 -26.62 5.25 -8.10
CA ASP A 293 -26.20 6.54 -7.55
C ASP A 293 -24.88 6.39 -6.79
N LEU A 294 -23.95 7.31 -6.99
CA LEU A 294 -22.65 7.30 -6.31
C LEU A 294 -22.66 8.24 -5.10
N TRP A 295 -22.23 7.71 -3.96
CA TRP A 295 -22.12 8.42 -2.69
C TRP A 295 -20.68 8.36 -2.19
N TYR A 296 -20.24 9.39 -1.46
CA TYR A 296 -18.97 9.39 -0.75
C TYR A 296 -19.19 9.61 0.75
N PHE A 297 -18.32 9.05 1.59
CA PHE A 297 -18.40 9.29 3.02
C PHE A 297 -17.66 10.57 3.38
N CYS A 298 -18.40 11.56 3.85
CA CYS A 298 -17.83 12.81 4.32
C CYS A 298 -17.34 12.65 5.76
N GLU A 299 -16.03 12.48 5.94
CA GLU A 299 -15.42 12.29 7.28
C GLU A 299 -15.74 13.43 8.25
N ALA A 300 -15.85 14.67 7.76
CA ALA A 300 -16.18 15.85 8.57
C ALA A 300 -17.62 15.79 9.12
N ARG A 301 -18.55 15.26 8.33
CA ARG A 301 -19.98 15.16 8.67
C ARG A 301 -20.37 13.79 9.23
N LYS A 302 -19.45 12.81 9.17
CA LYS A 302 -19.67 11.41 9.54
C LYS A 302 -20.90 10.79 8.87
N GLU A 303 -21.14 11.16 7.62
CA GLU A 303 -22.31 10.70 6.86
C GLU A 303 -21.98 10.47 5.39
N TRP A 304 -22.83 9.69 4.73
CA TRP A 304 -22.78 9.48 3.29
C TRP A 304 -23.45 10.66 2.59
N VAL A 305 -22.74 11.27 1.64
CA VAL A 305 -23.22 12.40 0.83
C VAL A 305 -23.15 12.00 -0.64
N GLN A 306 -24.16 12.36 -1.42
CA GLN A 306 -24.17 12.08 -2.86
C GLN A 306 -23.01 12.82 -3.54
N VAL A 307 -22.33 12.16 -4.49
CA VAL A 307 -21.26 12.79 -5.26
C VAL A 307 -21.87 13.96 -6.05
N PRO A 308 -21.33 15.19 -5.93
CA PRO A 308 -21.90 16.34 -6.62
C PRO A 308 -21.84 16.18 -8.14
N PRO A 309 -22.81 16.73 -8.89
CA PRO A 309 -22.77 16.73 -10.34
C PRO A 309 -21.50 17.39 -10.88
N GLY A 310 -20.88 16.80 -11.91
CA GLY A 310 -19.66 17.31 -12.52
C GLY A 310 -18.36 16.84 -11.87
N TYR A 311 -18.41 15.84 -10.98
CA TYR A 311 -17.22 15.22 -10.39
C TYR A 311 -17.14 13.74 -10.75
N ILE A 312 -16.04 13.27 -11.32
CA ILE A 312 -15.83 11.85 -11.63
C ILE A 312 -15.01 11.15 -10.53
N VAL A 313 -15.24 9.84 -10.36
CA VAL A 313 -14.49 8.97 -9.44
C VAL A 313 -13.87 7.85 -10.27
N ASP A 314 -12.55 7.68 -10.14
CA ASP A 314 -11.85 6.56 -10.78
C ASP A 314 -12.18 5.26 -10.02
N GLU A 315 -12.94 4.38 -10.67
CA GLU A 315 -13.36 3.07 -10.15
C GLU A 315 -12.37 1.97 -10.60
N GLU A 316 -11.12 2.01 -10.12
CA GLU A 316 -10.14 0.93 -10.35
C GLU A 316 -10.34 -0.28 -9.43
#